data_AF-A0A2N3DBI5-F1
#
_entry.id   AF-A0A2N3DBI5-F1
#
_cell.length_a   1.000
_cell.length_b   1.000
_cell.length_c   1.000
_cell.angle_alpha   90.00
_cell.angle_beta   90.00
_cell.angle_gamma   90.00
#
_symmetry.space_group_name_H-M   'P 1'
#
loop_
_entity.id
_entity.type
_entity.pdbx_description
1 polymer ?
#
loop_
_entity_poly.entity_id
_entity_poly.type
_entity_poly.pdbx_seq_one_letter_code
_entity_poly.pdbx_strand_id
1 'polypeptide(L)'
;MTEHEIKALDFIRERIVRGGFSPSRREISRSIGISVPATQRIVESLDRQGKIRCIPAKHRGIELTETVDVRTVPSDVLRAELARRGITLEALNGGEKRWVGGAGTAKCAAPGCQMQADRGHLMCLTHWRALPRELQLEIIDAHREARRTGCPDDAQRYGDAVQRARDLLDTRFSGVFEARK
;
A
#
# COMPACT_ATOMS: atom_id res chain seq x y z
N MET A 1 -6.24 14.88 26.44
CA MET A 1 -6.74 13.52 26.18
C MET A 1 -7.28 12.94 27.47
N THR A 2 -8.47 12.34 27.42
CA THR A 2 -9.12 11.66 28.55
C THR A 2 -8.66 10.19 28.65
N GLU A 3 -8.92 9.54 29.79
CA GLU A 3 -8.59 8.12 29.98
C GLU A 3 -9.26 7.22 28.92
N HIS A 4 -10.52 7.50 28.58
CA HIS A 4 -11.25 6.77 27.55
C HIS A 4 -10.70 7.04 26.14
N GLU A 5 -10.23 8.25 25.86
CA GLU A 5 -9.56 8.58 24.59
C GLU A 5 -8.22 7.84 24.45
N ILE A 6 -7.44 7.75 25.53
CA ILE A 6 -6.18 6.98 25.56
C ILE A 6 -6.47 5.50 25.26
N LYS A 7 -7.39 4.89 26.02
CA LYS A 7 -7.78 3.48 25.85
C LYS A 7 -8.29 3.20 24.42
N ALA A 8 -9.09 4.11 23.87
CA ALA A 8 -9.59 3.97 22.49
C ALA A 8 -8.46 4.07 21.46
N LEU A 9 -7.55 5.02 21.61
CA LEU A 9 -6.41 5.20 20.70
C LEU A 9 -5.45 4.01 20.74
N ASP A 10 -5.14 3.50 21.93
CA ASP A 10 -4.27 2.33 22.09
C ASP A 10 -4.89 1.08 21.48
N PHE A 11 -6.19 0.86 21.69
CA PHE A 11 -6.92 -0.23 21.04
C PHE A 11 -6.93 -0.09 19.51
N ILE A 12 -7.14 1.11 18.98
CA ILE A 12 -7.09 1.36 17.53
C ILE A 12 -5.70 1.02 16.98
N ARG A 13 -4.63 1.49 17.63
CA ARG A 13 -3.25 1.20 17.23
C ARG A 13 -2.96 -0.29 17.25
N GLU A 14 -3.27 -0.97 18.34
CA GLU A 14 -3.05 -2.40 18.48
C GLU A 14 -3.79 -3.18 17.40
N ARG A 15 -5.05 -2.83 17.12
CA ARG A 15 -5.85 -3.55 16.13
C ARG A 15 -5.35 -3.37 14.72
N ILE A 16 -4.88 -2.18 14.37
CA ILE A 16 -4.28 -1.91 13.06
C ILE A 16 -2.94 -2.66 12.93
N VAL A 17 -2.08 -2.62 13.95
CA VAL A 17 -0.77 -3.29 13.94
C VAL A 17 -0.89 -4.81 13.89
N ARG A 18 -1.76 -5.41 14.71
CA ARG A 18 -1.90 -6.87 14.80
C ARG A 18 -2.85 -7.45 13.75
N GLY A 19 -3.94 -6.74 13.45
CA GLY A 19 -5.00 -7.23 12.57
C GLY A 19 -4.83 -6.81 11.11
N GLY A 20 -4.10 -5.72 10.84
CA GLY A 20 -3.97 -5.16 9.49
C GLY A 20 -5.24 -4.43 8.99
N PHE A 21 -6.22 -4.18 9.86
CA PHE A 21 -7.45 -3.46 9.53
C PHE A 21 -7.92 -2.56 10.67
N SER A 22 -8.57 -1.46 10.31
CA SER A 22 -9.18 -0.53 11.25
C SER A 22 -10.31 -1.20 12.04
N PRO A 23 -10.40 -1.01 13.37
CA PRO A 23 -11.58 -1.41 14.12
C PRO A 23 -12.81 -0.59 13.71
N SER A 24 -13.98 -1.14 13.98
CA SER A 24 -15.26 -0.46 13.89
C SER A 24 -15.59 0.23 15.21
N ARG A 25 -16.48 1.23 15.17
CA ARG A 25 -16.95 1.94 16.36
C ARG A 25 -17.61 1.00 17.39
N ARG A 26 -18.25 -0.08 16.94
CA ARG A 26 -18.82 -1.11 17.81
C ARG A 26 -17.74 -1.94 18.51
N GLU A 27 -16.65 -2.27 17.83
CA GLU A 27 -15.52 -2.99 18.44
C GLU A 27 -14.78 -2.11 19.45
N ILE A 28 -14.59 -0.82 19.13
CA ILE A 28 -13.99 0.16 20.05
C ILE A 28 -14.87 0.30 21.31
N SER A 29 -16.18 0.49 21.12
CA SER A 29 -17.16 0.55 22.21
C SER A 29 -17.08 -0.66 23.15
N ARG A 30 -17.00 -1.87 22.58
CA ARG A 30 -16.88 -3.11 23.36
C ARG A 30 -15.54 -3.23 24.09
N SER A 31 -14.43 -2.79 23.48
CA SER A 31 -13.11 -2.94 24.10
C SER A 31 -12.90 -2.00 25.28
N ILE A 32 -13.44 -0.78 25.21
CA ILE A 32 -13.31 0.22 26.28
C ILE A 32 -14.48 0.22 27.27
N GLY A 33 -15.56 -0.54 27.00
CA GLY A 33 -16.68 -0.70 27.91
C GLY A 33 -17.66 0.48 27.96
N ILE A 34 -17.81 1.23 26.87
CA ILE A 34 -18.73 2.38 26.80
C ILE A 34 -19.75 2.23 25.67
N SER A 35 -20.80 3.05 25.69
CA SER A 35 -21.82 3.03 24.64
C SER A 35 -21.30 3.49 23.27
N VAL A 36 -21.94 3.04 22.19
CA VAL A 36 -21.58 3.44 20.81
C VAL A 36 -21.69 4.96 20.60
N PRO A 37 -22.72 5.68 21.11
CA PRO A 37 -22.77 7.14 20.99
C PRO A 37 -21.66 7.88 21.76
N ALA A 38 -21.22 7.34 22.90
CA ALA A 38 -20.06 7.89 23.62
C ALA A 38 -18.76 7.65 22.83
N THR A 39 -18.63 6.47 22.22
CA THR A 39 -17.50 6.11 21.35
C THR A 39 -17.43 7.03 20.13
N GLN A 40 -18.57 7.41 19.55
CA GLN A 40 -18.64 8.35 18.45
C GLN A 40 -17.95 9.68 18.81
N ARG A 41 -18.31 10.25 19.96
CA ARG A 41 -17.74 11.51 20.45
C ARG A 41 -16.24 11.42 20.72
N ILE A 42 -15.77 10.28 21.24
CA ILE A 42 -14.34 10.03 21.46
C ILE A 42 -13.59 9.95 20.14
N VAL A 43 -14.11 9.22 19.16
CA VAL A 43 -13.48 9.10 17.83
C VAL A 43 -13.43 10.46 17.14
N GLU A 44 -14.50 11.25 17.19
CA GLU A 44 -14.52 12.62 16.66
C GLU A 44 -13.53 13.55 17.39
N SER A 45 -13.38 13.38 18.70
CA SER A 45 -12.40 14.12 19.50
C SER A 45 -10.97 13.77 19.10
N LEU A 46 -10.66 12.48 18.95
CA LEU A 46 -9.34 12.00 18.50
C LEU A 46 -9.00 12.45 17.07
N ASP A 47 -10.00 12.50 16.19
CA ASP A 47 -9.88 13.01 14.82
C ASP A 47 -9.58 14.52 14.82
N ARG A 48 -10.32 15.29 15.62
CA ARG A 48 -10.09 16.73 15.81
C ARG A 48 -8.72 17.04 16.43
N GLN A 49 -8.22 16.17 17.29
CA GLN A 49 -6.89 16.25 17.88
C GLN A 49 -5.77 15.81 16.91
N GLY A 50 -6.13 15.35 15.71
CA GLY A 50 -5.19 14.91 14.68
C GLY A 50 -4.48 13.59 15.01
N LYS A 51 -4.94 12.82 16.00
CA LYS A 51 -4.34 11.53 16.37
C LYS A 51 -4.75 10.41 15.43
N ILE A 52 -5.95 10.52 14.90
CA ILE A 52 -6.50 9.64 13.87
C ILE A 52 -7.11 10.50 12.76
N ARG A 53 -7.41 9.87 11.63
CA ARG A 53 -8.20 10.44 10.54
C ARG A 53 -9.42 9.55 10.30
N CYS A 54 -10.61 10.13 10.30
CA CYS A 54 -11.84 9.44 9.91
C CYS A 54 -12.18 9.67 8.43
N ILE A 55 -12.22 8.61 7.62
CA ILE A 55 -12.71 8.65 6.24
C ILE A 55 -14.24 8.52 6.24
N PRO A 56 -14.97 9.55 5.75
CA PRO A 56 -16.42 9.49 5.62
C PRO A 56 -16.88 8.31 4.74
N ALA A 57 -18.07 7.79 5.01
CA ALA A 57 -18.72 6.71 4.25
C ALA A 57 -17.99 5.34 4.18
N LYS A 58 -16.78 5.21 4.73
CA LYS A 58 -16.03 3.94 4.74
C LYS A 58 -16.34 3.12 6.00
N HIS A 59 -16.87 1.92 5.81
CA HIS A 59 -17.05 0.95 6.89
C HIS A 59 -15.65 0.50 7.36
N ARG A 60 -15.19 1.02 8.52
CA ARG A 60 -13.79 0.95 9.03
C ARG A 60 -12.83 1.96 8.41
N GLY A 61 -13.27 3.20 8.22
CA GLY A 61 -12.41 4.31 7.78
C GLY A 61 -11.68 5.03 8.92
N ILE A 62 -11.00 4.35 9.84
CA ILE A 62 -10.12 5.03 10.81
C ILE A 62 -8.66 4.77 10.43
N GLU A 63 -7.91 5.84 10.22
CA GLU A 63 -6.48 5.80 9.90
C GLU A 63 -5.68 6.49 11.01
N LEU A 64 -4.47 6.01 11.27
CA LEU A 64 -3.57 6.67 12.22
C LEU A 64 -2.84 7.79 11.50
N THR A 65 -2.87 9.01 12.04
CA THR A 65 -2.19 10.16 11.41
C THR A 65 -0.67 10.08 11.57
N GLU A 66 -0.19 9.45 12.64
CA GLU A 66 1.24 9.28 12.96
C GLU A 66 1.85 8.02 12.32
N THR A 67 1.27 7.48 11.23
CA THR A 67 1.96 6.43 10.48
C THR A 67 2.98 7.05 9.55
N VAL A 68 4.26 6.79 9.82
CA VAL A 68 5.32 6.99 8.83
C VAL A 68 4.96 6.12 7.64
N ASP A 69 4.69 6.74 6.49
CA ASP A 69 4.59 5.99 5.24
C ASP A 69 5.94 5.38 4.96
N VAL A 70 6.08 4.08 5.20
CA VAL A 70 7.33 3.36 5.01
C VAL A 70 7.83 3.47 3.57
N ARG A 71 6.93 3.75 2.60
CA ARG A 71 7.29 3.94 1.19
C ARG A 71 8.04 5.24 0.94
N THR A 72 7.88 6.25 1.79
CA THR A 72 8.60 7.53 1.68
C THR A 72 9.94 7.50 2.40
N VAL A 73 10.21 6.45 3.18
CA VAL A 73 11.50 6.27 3.85
C VAL A 73 12.52 5.73 2.85
N PRO A 74 13.69 6.39 2.68
CA PRO A 74 14.75 5.90 1.82
C PRO A 74 15.16 4.46 2.17
N SER A 75 15.41 3.65 1.14
CA SER A 75 15.65 2.21 1.29
C SER A 75 16.92 1.89 2.10
N ASP A 76 17.94 2.74 2.03
CA ASP A 76 19.16 2.66 2.82
C ASP A 76 18.89 2.86 4.32
N VAL A 77 18.04 3.83 4.70
CA VAL A 77 17.61 4.06 6.08
C VAL A 77 16.85 2.86 6.62
N LEU A 78 15.96 2.27 5.82
CA LEU A 78 15.24 1.06 6.19
C LEU A 78 16.19 -0.13 6.38
N ARG A 79 17.17 -0.31 5.49
CA ARG A 79 18.19 -1.37 5.62
C ARG A 79 19.03 -1.19 6.89
N ALA A 80 19.44 0.03 7.21
CA ALA A 80 20.21 0.32 8.42
C ALA A 80 19.40 0.01 9.69
N GLU A 81 18.12 0.39 9.72
CA GLU A 81 17.24 0.11 10.86
C GLU A 81 16.96 -1.39 11.02
N LEU A 82 16.79 -2.12 9.92
CA LEU A 82 16.63 -3.57 9.95
C LEU A 82 17.90 -4.28 10.45
N ALA A 83 19.08 -3.85 9.97
CA ALA A 83 20.36 -4.35 10.44
C ALA A 83 20.57 -4.07 11.93
N ARG A 84 20.22 -2.86 12.41
CA ARG A 84 20.26 -2.51 13.85
C ARG A 84 19.39 -3.43 14.69
N ARG A 85 18.26 -3.90 14.15
CA ARG A 85 17.34 -4.85 14.82
C ARG A 85 17.76 -6.31 14.68
N GLY A 86 18.90 -6.59 14.05
CA GLY A 86 19.35 -7.96 13.79
C GLY A 86 18.48 -8.71 12.77
N ILE A 87 17.68 -7.99 11.96
CA ILE A 87 16.91 -8.58 10.88
C ILE A 87 17.80 -8.60 9.64
N THR A 88 18.31 -9.78 9.30
CA THR A 88 19.02 -10.00 8.05
C THR A 88 18.01 -10.21 6.92
N LEU A 89 18.06 -9.37 5.89
CA LEU A 89 17.27 -9.52 4.66
C LEU A 89 17.85 -10.63 3.77
N GLU A 90 18.14 -11.80 4.34
CA GLU A 90 18.68 -12.95 3.60
C GLU A 90 17.79 -13.34 2.41
N ALA A 91 16.48 -13.09 2.52
CA ALA A 91 15.52 -13.26 1.42
C ALA A 91 15.77 -12.33 0.21
N LEU A 92 16.47 -11.20 0.39
CA LEU A 92 16.92 -10.31 -0.69
C LEU A 92 18.38 -10.58 -1.10
N ASN A 93 19.19 -11.17 -0.21
CA ASN A 93 20.58 -11.55 -0.47
C ASN A 93 20.71 -12.89 -1.22
N GLY A 94 19.61 -13.59 -1.46
CA GLY A 94 19.56 -14.65 -2.47
C GLY A 94 19.87 -14.02 -3.82
N GLY A 95 21.15 -14.02 -4.20
CA GLY A 95 21.66 -13.43 -5.43
C GLY A 95 20.72 -13.75 -6.58
N GLU A 96 20.46 -12.74 -7.41
CA GLU A 96 19.57 -12.79 -8.58
C GLU A 96 19.46 -14.23 -9.07
N LYS A 97 18.36 -14.92 -8.71
CA LYS A 97 18.14 -16.25 -9.24
C LYS A 97 18.13 -16.07 -10.74
N ARG A 98 19.21 -16.47 -11.41
CA ARG A 98 19.28 -16.57 -12.86
C ARG A 98 18.11 -17.46 -13.21
N TRP A 99 17.05 -16.84 -13.74
CA TRP A 99 15.76 -17.49 -13.91
C TRP A 99 15.95 -18.64 -14.91
N VAL A 100 16.06 -19.87 -14.40
CA VAL A 100 16.01 -21.08 -15.22
C VAL A 100 14.55 -21.32 -15.56
N GLY A 101 14.28 -21.51 -16.86
CA GLY A 101 12.96 -21.41 -17.47
C GLY A 101 11.87 -22.30 -16.83
N GLY A 102 10.67 -21.75 -16.72
CA GLY A 102 9.45 -22.49 -16.41
C GLY A 102 8.21 -21.61 -16.63
N ALA A 103 7.27 -22.04 -17.48
CA ALA A 103 6.06 -21.28 -17.79
C ALA A 103 5.26 -20.93 -16.51
N GLY A 104 5.30 -19.66 -16.07
CA GLY A 104 4.67 -19.23 -14.82
C GLY A 104 4.09 -17.83 -14.96
N THR A 105 2.82 -17.69 -14.61
CA THR A 105 2.05 -16.44 -14.63
C THR A 105 2.38 -15.55 -13.43
N ALA A 106 2.54 -14.24 -13.64
CA ALA A 106 2.70 -13.26 -12.56
C ALA A 106 1.34 -12.67 -12.17
N LYS A 107 1.20 -12.11 -10.96
CA LYS A 107 0.01 -11.31 -10.62
C LYS A 107 0.08 -9.96 -11.37
N CYS A 108 -1.05 -9.50 -11.89
CA CYS A 108 -1.15 -8.18 -12.48
C CYS A 108 -0.73 -7.09 -11.47
N ALA A 109 0.08 -6.12 -11.91
CA ALA A 109 0.53 -5.02 -11.07
C ALA A 109 -0.50 -3.90 -10.86
N ALA A 110 -1.67 -3.97 -11.50
CA ALA A 110 -2.73 -2.98 -11.34
C ALA A 110 -3.40 -3.11 -9.95
N PRO A 111 -3.63 -2.01 -9.22
CA PRO A 111 -4.27 -2.04 -7.91
C PRO A 111 -5.62 -2.77 -7.95
N GLY A 112 -5.84 -3.68 -6.99
CA GLY A 112 -7.09 -4.45 -6.87
C GLY A 112 -7.35 -5.51 -7.96
N CYS A 113 -6.48 -5.65 -8.97
CA CYS A 113 -6.64 -6.63 -10.02
C CYS A 113 -6.22 -8.05 -9.56
N GLN A 114 -7.13 -9.01 -9.70
CA GLN A 114 -6.85 -10.43 -9.39
C GLN A 114 -6.42 -11.24 -10.62
N MET A 115 -6.40 -10.63 -11.82
CA MET A 115 -6.00 -11.34 -13.04
C MET A 115 -4.50 -11.61 -13.07
N GLN A 116 -4.15 -12.67 -13.78
CA GLN A 116 -2.77 -13.03 -14.04
C GLN A 116 -2.24 -12.24 -15.24
N ALA A 117 -0.99 -11.81 -15.15
CA ALA A 117 -0.20 -11.30 -16.24
C ALA A 117 0.69 -12.41 -16.79
N ASP A 118 0.83 -12.46 -18.10
CA ASP A 118 1.78 -13.37 -18.73
C ASP A 118 3.19 -13.07 -18.26
N ARG A 119 4.05 -14.09 -18.25
CA ARG A 119 5.41 -13.94 -17.75
C ARG A 119 6.16 -12.85 -18.51
N GLY A 120 6.84 -11.96 -17.79
CA GLY A 120 7.54 -10.81 -18.38
C GLY A 120 6.64 -9.61 -18.67
N HIS A 121 5.33 -9.72 -18.45
CA HIS A 121 4.41 -8.60 -18.55
C HIS A 121 4.14 -8.01 -17.16
N LEU A 122 4.14 -6.68 -17.10
CA LEU A 122 3.86 -5.93 -15.88
C LEU A 122 2.40 -6.10 -15.43
N MET A 123 1.48 -6.20 -16.39
CA MET A 123 0.04 -6.19 -16.16
C MET A 123 -0.67 -7.16 -17.10
N CYS A 124 -1.90 -7.54 -16.77
CA CYS A 124 -2.77 -8.27 -17.69
C CYS A 124 -3.07 -7.42 -18.93
N LEU A 125 -3.45 -8.08 -20.04
CA LEU A 125 -3.68 -7.41 -21.32
C LEU A 125 -4.69 -6.26 -21.24
N THR A 126 -5.73 -6.40 -20.43
CA THR A 126 -6.77 -5.36 -20.23
C THR A 126 -6.18 -4.09 -19.62
N HIS A 127 -5.42 -4.21 -18.53
CA HIS A 127 -4.82 -3.06 -17.86
C HIS A 127 -3.66 -2.47 -18.66
N TRP A 128 -2.88 -3.32 -19.33
CA TRP A 128 -1.83 -2.87 -20.22
C TRP A 128 -2.39 -1.99 -21.35
N ARG A 129 -3.47 -2.43 -22.01
CA ARG A 129 -4.14 -1.65 -23.07
C ARG A 129 -4.85 -0.40 -22.56
N ALA A 130 -5.20 -0.35 -21.28
CA ALA A 130 -5.83 0.82 -20.68
C ALA A 130 -4.83 1.97 -20.42
N LEU A 131 -3.52 1.71 -20.42
CA LEU A 131 -2.50 2.74 -20.27
C LEU A 131 -2.36 3.59 -21.55
N PRO A 132 -2.07 4.89 -21.46
CA PRO A 132 -1.68 5.70 -22.62
C PRO A 132 -0.48 5.08 -23.35
N ARG A 133 -0.49 5.11 -24.68
CA ARG A 133 0.56 4.47 -25.50
C ARG A 133 1.95 5.05 -25.24
N GLU A 134 2.03 6.34 -24.97
CA GLU A 134 3.28 7.04 -24.60
C GLU A 134 3.89 6.42 -23.34
N LEU A 135 3.08 6.20 -22.30
CA LEU A 135 3.52 5.60 -21.05
C LEU A 135 3.89 4.11 -21.21
N GLN A 136 3.20 3.37 -22.08
CA GLN A 136 3.58 1.99 -22.40
C GLN A 136 4.98 1.93 -23.02
N LEU A 137 5.27 2.82 -23.98
CA LEU A 137 6.58 2.90 -24.64
C LEU A 137 7.66 3.31 -23.64
N GLU A 138 7.38 4.32 -22.80
CA GLU A 138 8.32 4.75 -21.77
C GLU A 138 8.70 3.60 -20.82
N ILE A 139 7.72 2.79 -20.37
CA ILE A 139 7.98 1.63 -19.52
C ILE A 139 8.85 0.60 -20.24
N ILE A 140 8.57 0.32 -21.52
CA ILE A 140 9.35 -0.63 -22.32
C ILE A 140 10.79 -0.14 -22.47
N ASP A 141 10.98 1.13 -22.81
CA ASP A 141 12.29 1.72 -23.05
C ASP A 141 13.10 1.81 -21.76
N ALA A 142 12.50 2.27 -20.66
CA ALA A 142 13.14 2.30 -19.35
C ALA A 142 13.51 0.88 -18.87
N HIS A 143 12.65 -0.11 -19.10
CA HIS A 143 12.96 -1.50 -18.76
C HIS A 143 14.15 -2.04 -19.58
N ARG A 144 14.15 -1.79 -20.89
CA ARG A 144 15.23 -2.21 -21.79
C ARG A 144 16.54 -1.57 -21.37
N GLU A 145 16.53 -0.28 -21.07
CA GLU A 145 17.71 0.47 -20.67
C GLU A 145 18.25 0.00 -19.31
N ALA A 146 17.39 -0.13 -18.30
CA ALA A 146 17.77 -0.66 -16.98
C ALA A 146 18.40 -2.06 -17.07
N ARG A 147 17.88 -2.92 -17.95
CA ARG A 147 18.47 -4.25 -18.20
C ARG A 147 19.78 -4.21 -18.97
N ARG A 148 19.99 -3.20 -19.80
CA ARG A 148 21.19 -3.04 -20.62
C ARG A 148 22.35 -2.48 -19.80
N THR A 149 22.09 -1.45 -19.01
CA THR A 149 23.12 -0.72 -18.26
C THR A 149 23.35 -1.30 -16.87
N GLY A 150 22.31 -1.88 -16.24
CA GLY A 150 22.34 -2.28 -14.83
C GLY A 150 22.52 -1.09 -13.88
N CYS A 151 22.40 0.15 -14.37
CA CYS A 151 22.59 1.35 -13.59
C CYS A 151 21.41 1.54 -12.62
N PRO A 152 21.65 1.88 -11.33
CA PRO A 152 20.59 2.17 -10.37
C PRO A 152 19.61 3.25 -10.83
N ASP A 153 20.12 4.30 -11.50
CA ASP A 153 19.29 5.41 -11.97
C ASP A 153 18.31 4.97 -13.06
N ASP A 154 18.73 4.08 -13.96
CA ASP A 154 17.86 3.54 -15.01
C ASP A 154 16.79 2.59 -14.42
N ALA A 155 17.16 1.82 -13.39
CA ALA A 155 16.21 1.01 -12.63
C ALA A 155 15.17 1.89 -11.90
N GLN A 156 15.59 3.05 -11.39
CA GLN A 156 14.69 4.02 -10.78
C GLN A 156 13.74 4.63 -11.81
N ARG A 157 14.22 5.03 -12.99
CA ARG A 157 13.37 5.55 -14.08
C ARG A 157 12.30 4.53 -14.50
N TYR A 158 12.67 3.25 -14.58
CA TYR A 158 11.70 2.17 -14.80
C TYR A 158 10.67 2.10 -13.66
N GLY A 159 11.12 2.15 -12.41
CA GLY A 159 10.24 2.18 -11.23
C GLY A 159 9.23 3.34 -11.26
N ASP A 160 9.69 4.54 -11.59
CA ASP A 160 8.86 5.75 -11.66
C ASP A 160 7.78 5.65 -12.76
N ALA A 161 8.15 5.14 -13.94
CA ALA A 161 7.21 4.93 -15.03
C ALA A 161 6.13 3.88 -14.67
N VAL A 162 6.54 2.79 -14.01
CA VAL A 162 5.63 1.76 -13.49
C VAL A 162 4.69 2.35 -12.42
N GLN A 163 5.18 3.22 -11.54
CA GLN A 163 4.37 3.84 -10.51
C GLN A 163 3.30 4.76 -11.12
N ARG A 164 3.66 5.61 -12.08
CA ARG A 164 2.69 6.45 -12.80
C ARG A 164 1.61 5.62 -13.49
N ALA A 165 1.98 4.47 -14.07
CA ALA A 165 1.00 3.56 -14.67
C ALA A 165 0.03 2.99 -13.62
N ARG A 166 0.50 2.66 -12.42
CA ARG A 166 -0.37 2.21 -11.32
C ARG A 166 -1.31 3.31 -10.86
N ASP A 167 -0.81 4.52 -10.65
CA ASP A 167 -1.61 5.66 -10.18
C ASP A 167 -2.71 6.03 -11.19
N LEU A 168 -2.40 5.95 -12.49
CA LEU A 168 -3.37 6.19 -13.55
C LEU A 168 -4.49 5.12 -13.57
N LEU A 169 -4.14 3.86 -13.32
CA LEU A 169 -5.13 2.80 -13.23
C LEU A 169 -5.92 2.87 -11.93
N ASP A 170 -5.30 3.25 -10.81
CA ASP A 170 -5.99 3.45 -9.54
C ASP A 170 -7.07 4.52 -9.67
N THR A 171 -6.74 5.67 -10.27
CA THR A 171 -7.69 6.76 -10.51
C THR A 171 -8.80 6.38 -11.50
N ARG A 172 -8.48 5.67 -12.59
CA ARG A 172 -9.48 5.24 -13.58
C ARG A 172 -10.43 4.15 -13.08
N PHE A 173 -9.95 3.20 -12.28
CA PHE A 173 -10.75 2.05 -11.86
C PHE A 173 -11.40 2.22 -10.47
N SER A 174 -10.92 3.16 -9.66
CA SER A 174 -11.61 3.55 -8.40
C SER A 174 -12.96 4.21 -8.64
N GLY A 175 -13.19 4.84 -9.81
CA GLY A 175 -14.50 5.42 -10.18
C GLY A 175 -15.53 4.42 -10.74
N VAL A 176 -15.13 3.19 -11.09
CA VAL A 176 -16.03 2.21 -11.75
C VAL A 176 -16.85 1.39 -10.73
N PHE A 177 -16.46 1.40 -9.45
CA PHE A 177 -17.23 0.73 -8.39
C PHE A 177 -18.41 1.56 -7.84
N GLU A 178 -18.52 2.85 -8.18
CA GLU A 178 -19.65 3.70 -7.75
C GLU A 178 -20.85 3.69 -8.71
N ALA A 179 -20.74 3.10 -9.91
CA ALA A 179 -21.78 3.18 -10.95
C ALA A 179 -22.61 1.89 -11.15
N ARG A 180 -22.72 1.05 -10.13
CA ARG A 180 -23.70 -0.08 -10.10
C ARG A 180 -24.37 -0.18 -8.74
N LYS A 181 -25.28 0.75 -8.47
CA LYS A 181 -26.44 0.56 -7.60
C LYS A 181 -27.63 1.29 -8.19
#